data_AF-A0A6H1ZGI3-F1
#
_entry.id   AF-A0A6H1ZGI3-F1
#
_cell.length_a   1.000
_cell.length_b   1.000
_cell.length_c   1.000
_cell.angle_alpha   90.00
_cell.angle_beta   90.00
_cell.angle_gamma   90.00
#
_symmetry.space_group_name_H-M   'P 1'
#
loop_
_entity.id
_entity.type
_entity.pdbx_description
1 polymer ?
#
loop_
_entity_poly.entity_id
_entity_poly.type
_entity_poly.pdbx_seq_one_letter_code
_entity_poly.pdbx_strand_id
1 'polypeptide(L)'
;MNDEEKKEKKRTIQQNKALHKYFELIAKALNDSGQDMRAVLKPEVEIPWSKESVKEFLWKPILKLQLGKDSTTKMTTKDIDIIFDTFNRHISKFGVYEDFPSIDNLDAIIKAYNL
;
A
#
# COMPACT_ATOMS: atom_id res chain seq x y z
N MET A 1 -18.98 -3.89 -36.17
CA MET A 1 -18.17 -3.04 -35.27
C MET A 1 -19.10 -2.12 -34.50
N ASN A 2 -19.21 -2.21 -33.19
CA ASN A 2 -19.10 -3.35 -32.26
C ASN A 2 -19.79 -2.91 -30.96
N ASP A 3 -20.48 -3.82 -30.29
CA ASP A 3 -21.25 -3.49 -29.08
C ASP A 3 -20.39 -3.26 -27.82
N GLU A 4 -21.06 -2.73 -26.79
CA GLU A 4 -20.70 -2.70 -25.36
C GLU A 4 -19.63 -1.72 -24.85
N GLU A 5 -20.07 -0.51 -24.46
CA GLU A 5 -19.46 0.22 -23.33
C GLU A 5 -19.84 -0.43 -21.99
N LYS A 6 -18.87 -1.08 -21.35
CA LYS A 6 -19.04 -1.80 -20.08
C LYS A 6 -19.15 -0.83 -18.88
N LYS A 7 -20.38 -0.46 -18.47
CA LYS A 7 -20.61 0.42 -17.30
C LYS A 7 -20.19 -0.23 -15.98
N GLU A 8 -19.13 0.28 -15.35
CA GLU A 8 -18.67 -0.16 -14.04
C GLU A 8 -19.70 0.11 -12.93
N LYS A 9 -19.93 -0.87 -12.05
CA LYS A 9 -20.82 -0.71 -10.88
C LYS A 9 -20.11 0.05 -9.75
N LYS A 10 -20.69 1.18 -9.33
CA LYS A 10 -20.23 1.93 -8.16
C LYS A 10 -20.47 1.15 -6.86
N ARG A 11 -19.62 1.41 -5.85
CA ARG A 11 -19.67 0.78 -4.50
C ARG A 11 -21.03 1.01 -3.85
N THR A 12 -21.51 0.02 -3.09
CA THR A 12 -22.78 0.17 -2.36
C THR A 12 -22.60 1.09 -1.13
N ILE A 13 -23.70 1.68 -0.65
CA ILE A 13 -23.70 2.59 0.50
C ILE A 13 -23.10 1.92 1.75
N GLN A 14 -23.38 0.63 1.95
CA GLN A 14 -22.87 -0.13 3.09
C GLN A 14 -21.36 -0.39 2.99
N GLN A 15 -20.84 -0.65 1.79
CA GLN A 15 -19.40 -0.76 1.54
C GLN A 15 -18.68 0.60 1.77
N ASN A 16 -19.30 1.72 1.36
CA ASN A 16 -18.75 3.04 1.64
C ASN A 16 -18.74 3.35 3.15
N LYS A 17 -19.82 3.05 3.89
CA LYS A 17 -19.86 3.26 5.36
C LYS A 17 -18.82 2.41 6.09
N ALA A 18 -18.64 1.15 5.71
CA ALA A 18 -17.59 0.28 6.28
C ALA A 18 -16.18 0.85 6.00
N LEU A 19 -15.94 1.35 4.78
CA LEU A 19 -14.66 1.93 4.39
C LEU A 19 -14.31 3.20 5.19
N HIS A 20 -15.28 4.09 5.42
CA HIS A 20 -15.08 5.27 6.27
C HIS A 20 -14.80 4.89 7.73
N LYS A 21 -15.47 3.86 8.27
CA LYS A 21 -15.20 3.40 9.64
C LYS A 21 -13.80 2.79 9.79
N TYR A 22 -13.31 2.12 8.75
CA TYR A 22 -11.94 1.60 8.70
C TYR A 22 -10.91 2.74 8.72
N PHE A 23 -11.11 3.81 7.94
CA PHE A 23 -10.24 4.99 7.97
C PHE A 23 -10.19 5.68 9.33
N GLU A 24 -11.32 5.76 10.03
CA GLU A 24 -11.42 6.36 11.37
C GLU A 24 -10.63 5.56 12.43
N LEU A 25 -10.64 4.22 12.34
CA LEU A 25 -9.87 3.34 13.21
C LEU A 25 -8.37 3.40 12.93
N ILE A 26 -7.97 3.42 11.64
CA ILE A 26 -6.58 3.58 11.23
C ILE A 26 -6.05 4.96 11.68
N ALA A 27 -6.81 6.04 11.51
CA ALA A 27 -6.42 7.38 11.98
C ALA A 27 -6.18 7.43 13.50
N LYS A 28 -7.01 6.74 14.31
CA LYS A 28 -6.76 6.67 15.76
C LYS A 28 -5.50 5.88 16.09
N ALA A 29 -5.30 4.72 15.46
CA ALA A 29 -4.12 3.88 15.72
C ALA A 29 -2.79 4.58 15.34
N LEU A 30 -2.76 5.34 14.24
CA LEU A 30 -1.59 6.13 13.82
C LEU A 30 -1.24 7.23 14.83
N ASN A 31 -2.25 7.94 15.36
CA ASN A 31 -2.07 8.94 16.41
C ASN A 31 -1.60 8.32 17.74
N ASP A 32 -2.19 7.20 18.15
CA ASP A 32 -1.84 6.49 19.39
C ASP A 32 -0.40 5.92 19.35
N SER A 33 0.16 5.67 18.16
CA SER A 33 1.57 5.27 17.99
C SER A 33 2.58 6.44 17.99
N GLY A 34 2.13 7.70 17.97
CA GLY A 34 2.98 8.89 18.18
C GLY A 34 3.59 9.53 16.91
N GLN A 35 2.90 9.45 15.77
CA GLN A 35 3.56 9.52 14.47
C GLN A 35 2.70 10.25 13.37
N ASP A 36 3.25 11.23 12.62
CA ASP A 36 2.50 12.29 11.85
C ASP A 36 2.82 12.48 10.34
N MET A 37 1.87 13.08 9.60
CA MET A 37 1.76 13.33 8.16
C MET A 37 2.70 14.43 7.60
N ARG A 38 3.98 14.08 7.41
CA ARG A 38 4.97 14.97 6.78
C ARG A 38 4.92 15.02 5.25
N ALA A 39 3.85 15.61 4.74
CA ALA A 39 3.83 16.36 3.47
C ALA A 39 3.01 17.67 3.56
N VAL A 40 2.27 17.87 4.66
CA VAL A 40 1.50 19.10 4.95
C VAL A 40 1.66 19.54 6.43
N LEU A 41 2.06 18.65 7.33
CA LEU A 41 2.29 18.94 8.76
C LEU A 41 3.78 18.85 9.14
N LYS A 42 4.10 19.35 10.34
CA LYS A 42 5.43 19.84 10.76
C LYS A 42 6.49 18.75 10.96
N PRO A 43 7.79 19.09 10.88
CA PRO A 43 8.91 18.15 11.00
C PRO A 43 9.18 17.59 12.41
N GLU A 44 8.19 17.44 13.30
CA GLU A 44 8.41 17.10 14.72
C GLU A 44 7.66 15.87 15.26
N VAL A 45 6.66 15.34 14.53
CA VAL A 45 5.99 14.05 14.84
C VAL A 45 6.09 13.16 13.59
N GLU A 46 6.23 11.83 13.64
CA GLU A 46 6.95 11.12 12.55
C GLU A 46 6.28 9.80 12.11
N ILE A 47 5.50 9.77 11.00
CA ILE A 47 4.52 8.70 10.62
C ILE A 47 4.94 7.22 10.85
N PRO A 48 4.06 6.30 11.34
CA PRO A 48 4.36 4.88 11.33
C PRO A 48 4.23 4.41 9.90
N TRP A 49 5.13 3.51 9.51
CA TRP A 49 4.92 2.72 8.32
C TRP A 49 3.84 1.66 8.56
N SER A 50 2.58 2.12 8.53
CA SER A 50 1.43 1.25 8.31
C SER A 50 1.42 0.73 6.88
N LYS A 51 0.80 -0.44 6.66
CA LYS A 51 0.55 -1.01 5.33
C LYS A 51 -0.07 0.01 4.37
N GLU A 52 -1.02 0.79 4.84
CA GLU A 52 -1.66 1.87 4.10
C GLU A 52 -0.66 2.96 3.71
N SER A 53 0.17 3.45 4.63
CA SER A 53 1.18 4.48 4.33
C SER A 53 2.25 4.00 3.35
N VAL A 54 2.76 2.76 3.48
CA VAL A 54 3.70 2.16 2.52
C VAL A 54 3.05 2.07 1.14
N LYS A 55 1.79 1.64 1.08
CA LYS A 55 1.04 1.54 -0.19
C LYS A 55 0.81 2.90 -0.85
N GLU A 56 0.37 3.90 -0.09
CA GLU A 56 -0.04 5.20 -0.63
C GLU A 56 1.15 6.15 -0.89
N PHE A 57 2.21 6.10 -0.08
CA PHE A 57 3.35 7.03 -0.18
C PHE A 57 4.64 6.44 -0.78
N LEU A 58 4.79 5.11 -0.85
CA LEU A 58 5.95 4.47 -1.51
C LEU A 58 5.52 3.70 -2.77
N TRP A 59 4.61 2.73 -2.64
CA TRP A 59 4.26 1.83 -3.74
C TRP A 59 3.49 2.53 -4.88
N LYS A 60 2.41 3.26 -4.57
CA LYS A 60 1.59 3.97 -5.58
C LYS A 60 2.37 5.04 -6.35
N PRO A 61 3.24 5.87 -5.74
CA PRO A 61 4.07 6.80 -6.50
C PRO A 61 4.96 6.11 -7.53
N ILE A 62 5.62 4.99 -7.17
CA ILE A 62 6.42 4.20 -8.11
C ILE A 62 5.52 3.62 -9.22
N LEU A 63 4.37 3.03 -8.86
CA LEU A 63 3.38 2.52 -9.82
C LEU A 63 2.92 3.58 -10.84
N LYS A 64 2.67 4.81 -10.37
CA LYS A 64 2.24 5.92 -11.22
C LYS A 64 3.36 6.43 -12.12
N LEU A 65 4.58 6.54 -11.61
CA LEU A 65 5.73 7.04 -12.35
C LEU A 65 6.27 6.03 -13.37
N GLN A 66 6.29 4.74 -13.01
CA GLN A 66 6.89 3.68 -13.84
C GLN A 66 5.88 3.07 -14.83
N LEU A 67 4.59 2.98 -14.48
CA LEU A 67 3.57 2.27 -15.26
C LEU A 67 2.31 3.11 -15.57
N GLY A 68 2.27 4.39 -15.17
CA GLY A 68 1.12 5.29 -15.42
C GLY A 68 -0.15 4.94 -14.63
N LYS A 69 -0.09 3.99 -13.69
CA LYS A 69 -1.26 3.48 -12.96
C LYS A 69 -1.43 4.17 -11.61
N ASP A 70 -2.67 4.54 -11.29
CA ASP A 70 -3.08 5.27 -10.07
C ASP A 70 -3.55 4.36 -8.92
N SER A 71 -3.84 3.09 -9.20
CA SER A 71 -4.36 2.13 -8.23
C SER A 71 -3.72 0.76 -8.39
N THR A 72 -3.38 0.15 -7.26
CA THR A 72 -2.91 -1.25 -7.20
C THR A 72 -3.96 -2.25 -7.72
N THR A 73 -5.25 -1.86 -7.76
CA THR A 73 -6.33 -2.68 -8.35
C THR A 73 -6.27 -2.76 -9.88
N LYS A 74 -5.43 -1.94 -10.54
CA LYS A 74 -5.19 -1.95 -11.99
C LYS A 74 -3.88 -2.68 -12.36
N MET A 75 -3.20 -3.30 -11.38
CA MET A 75 -1.98 -4.06 -11.59
C MET A 75 -2.28 -5.48 -12.06
N THR A 76 -1.43 -5.98 -12.95
CA THR A 76 -1.26 -7.39 -13.32
C THR A 76 -0.16 -8.01 -12.46
N THR A 77 0.00 -9.33 -12.51
CA THR A 77 1.10 -10.03 -11.83
C THR A 77 2.47 -9.50 -12.28
N LYS A 78 2.68 -9.32 -13.59
CA LYS A 78 3.93 -8.75 -14.14
C LYS A 78 4.23 -7.33 -13.66
N ASP A 79 3.19 -6.53 -13.39
CA ASP A 79 3.39 -5.20 -12.81
C ASP A 79 3.89 -5.27 -11.36
N ILE A 80 3.60 -6.36 -10.63
CA ILE A 80 4.13 -6.57 -9.27
C ILE A 80 5.64 -6.82 -9.36
N ASP A 81 6.08 -7.75 -10.20
CA ASP A 81 7.51 -8.07 -10.40
C ASP A 81 8.32 -6.80 -10.75
N ILE A 82 7.82 -6.03 -11.74
CA ILE A 82 8.45 -4.80 -12.25
C ILE A 82 8.54 -3.69 -11.18
N ILE A 83 7.57 -3.60 -10.28
CA ILE A 83 7.53 -2.59 -9.21
C ILE A 83 8.33 -3.07 -7.98
N PHE A 84 8.29 -4.37 -7.67
CA PHE A 84 9.01 -4.98 -6.56
C PHE A 84 10.52 -4.74 -6.68
N ASP A 85 11.12 -4.96 -7.85
CA ASP A 85 12.54 -4.68 -8.11
C ASP A 85 12.91 -3.21 -7.84
N THR A 86 12.06 -2.26 -8.28
CA THR A 86 12.29 -0.83 -8.04
C THR A 86 12.07 -0.45 -6.59
N PHE A 87 11.08 -1.05 -5.92
CA PHE A 87 10.78 -0.84 -4.52
C PHE A 87 11.92 -1.35 -3.64
N ASN A 88 12.34 -2.61 -3.78
CA ASN A 88 13.43 -3.20 -3.00
C ASN A 88 14.77 -2.49 -3.22
N ARG A 89 15.08 -2.06 -4.46
CA ARG A 89 16.26 -1.22 -4.75
C ARG A 89 16.19 0.18 -4.13
N HIS A 90 14.99 0.68 -3.81
CA HIS A 90 14.82 1.94 -3.10
C HIS A 90 14.94 1.75 -1.59
N ILE A 91 14.23 0.77 -1.00
CA ILE A 91 14.23 0.55 0.45
C ILE A 91 15.55 -0.01 1.00
N SER A 92 16.32 -0.74 0.19
CA SER A 92 17.66 -1.24 0.59
C SER A 92 18.67 -0.14 0.89
N LYS A 93 18.46 1.08 0.37
CA LYS A 93 19.26 2.28 0.72
C LYS A 93 19.09 2.70 2.17
N PHE A 94 18.00 2.28 2.82
CA PHE A 94 17.70 2.50 4.22
C PHE A 94 18.00 1.26 5.09
N GLY A 95 18.68 0.25 4.53
CA GLY A 95 19.03 -0.98 5.23
C GLY A 95 17.88 -2.00 5.35
N VAL A 96 16.75 -1.79 4.67
CA VAL A 96 15.59 -2.70 4.70
C VAL A 96 15.55 -3.53 3.42
N TYR A 97 15.47 -4.84 3.55
CA TYR A 97 15.28 -5.78 2.45
C TYR A 97 14.32 -6.88 2.90
N GLU A 98 13.27 -7.11 2.11
CA GLU A 98 12.28 -8.16 2.36
C GLU A 98 12.00 -8.93 1.07
N ASP A 99 11.93 -10.26 1.18
CA ASP A 99 11.49 -11.13 0.09
C ASP A 99 9.98 -11.04 -0.11
N PHE A 100 9.51 -11.32 -1.33
CA PHE A 100 8.08 -11.40 -1.57
C PHE A 100 7.51 -12.65 -0.85
N PRO A 101 6.39 -12.53 -0.11
CA PRO A 101 5.82 -13.67 0.61
C PRO A 101 5.27 -14.71 -0.38
N SER A 102 5.68 -15.96 -0.19
CA SER A 102 5.24 -17.15 -0.92
C SER A 102 4.78 -18.22 0.07
N ILE A 103 4.18 -19.31 -0.43
CA ILE A 103 3.80 -20.46 0.41
C ILE A 103 5.05 -21.08 1.06
N ASP A 104 6.17 -21.10 0.34
CA ASP A 104 7.41 -21.77 0.75
C ASP A 104 8.17 -21.02 1.85
N ASN A 105 8.00 -19.69 1.96
CA ASN A 105 8.67 -18.87 2.98
C ASN A 105 7.73 -18.39 4.11
N LEU A 106 6.42 -18.67 4.03
CA LEU A 106 5.42 -18.16 4.98
C LEU A 106 5.71 -18.56 6.43
N ASP A 107 6.08 -19.82 6.68
CA ASP A 107 6.41 -20.30 8.04
C ASP A 107 7.65 -19.59 8.62
N ALA A 108 8.63 -19.26 7.77
CA ALA A 108 9.82 -18.51 8.17
C ALA A 108 9.47 -17.06 8.51
N ILE A 109 8.59 -16.42 7.72
CA ILE A 109 8.08 -15.07 7.98
C ILE A 109 7.29 -15.03 9.30
N ILE A 110 6.32 -15.93 9.49
CA ILE A 110 5.52 -16.00 10.73
C ILE A 110 6.43 -16.11 11.96
N LYS A 111 7.43 -17.00 11.89
CA LYS A 111 8.41 -17.20 12.97
C LYS A 111 9.33 -16.00 13.19
N ALA A 112 9.74 -15.29 12.14
CA ALA A 112 10.62 -14.12 12.26
C ALA A 112 9.90 -12.91 12.91
N TYR A 113 8.63 -12.72 12.59
CA TYR A 113 7.83 -11.57 13.07
C TYR A 113 6.97 -11.89 14.31
N ASN A 114 6.93 -13.14 14.77
CA ASN A 114 6.07 -13.64 15.86
C ASN A 114 4.58 -13.35 15.62
N LEU A 115 4.11 -13.62 14.39
CA LEU A 115 2.72 -13.42 13.94
C LEU A 115 1.80 -14.61 14.24
#